data_AF-A0A8C4QZ35-F1
#
_entry.id   AF-A0A8C4QZ35-F1
#
_cell.length_a   1.000
_cell.length_b   1.000
_cell.length_c   1.000
_cell.angle_alpha   90.00
_cell.angle_beta   90.00
_cell.angle_gamma   90.00
#
_symmetry.space_group_name_H-M   'P 1'
#
loop_
_entity.id
_entity.type
_entity.pdbx_description
1 polymer ?
#
loop_
_entity_poly.entity_id
_entity_poly.type
_entity_poly.pdbx_seq_one_letter_code
_entity_poly.pdbx_strand_id
1 'polypeptide(L)'
;MFMRVTTNPVHANIIMSITFSSWLVNICCRNLFELYSLLYILLCHLLPFTSPQHEDASRRMFDHLIESNNLKADLKKAGLDLPSDLDFIKDLIIGKEPPQQGTGRAKAKHFLYEIVTNNYSGVDVDKWDYLARDCHYLGFKNNFDFMRYLQFVRVCEIDNVKRIIIRDKEAANLYDMFYVRYSLQRRAYQHKVFSCCVIKKGIVYKLLFGGGGGGGGGGGGPITHMKNEGKELKKELASYLCERPVEYIPWNSMAGDVVFVFHDVVSFDYGMKENDPVNNIHFYSKHDVNKSFSITKDKVSLLLPETFEQKLVRVYCKLEDDDIQMTITERFRQWCEERRSNMP
;
A
#
# COMPACT_ATOMS: atom_id res chain seq x y z
N MET A 1 -3.66 -6.04 -35.19
CA MET A 1 -4.44 -7.26 -34.87
C MET A 1 -5.86 -6.81 -34.62
N PHE A 2 -6.80 -7.21 -35.48
CA PHE A 2 -8.17 -6.71 -35.50
C PHE A 2 -8.95 -7.10 -34.23
N MET A 3 -9.40 -6.11 -33.46
CA MET A 3 -10.28 -6.30 -32.31
C MET A 3 -11.70 -6.61 -32.81
N ARG A 4 -12.16 -7.84 -32.55
CA ARG A 4 -13.57 -8.21 -32.71
C ARG A 4 -14.37 -7.51 -31.61
N VAL A 5 -15.21 -6.55 -32.00
CA VAL A 5 -16.13 -5.82 -31.13
C VAL A 5 -17.12 -6.81 -30.50
N THR A 6 -17.10 -6.95 -29.18
CA THR A 6 -18.09 -7.72 -28.43
C THR A 6 -19.41 -6.95 -28.39
N THR A 7 -20.53 -7.60 -28.71
CA THR A 7 -21.87 -7.01 -28.88
C THR A 7 -22.60 -6.65 -27.59
N ASN A 8 -21.93 -6.59 -26.44
CA ASN A 8 -22.56 -6.25 -25.16
C ASN A 8 -22.19 -4.82 -24.72
N PRO A 9 -23.13 -3.86 -24.73
CA PRO A 9 -22.87 -2.45 -24.43
C PRO A 9 -22.42 -2.19 -22.99
N VAL A 10 -22.69 -3.11 -22.04
CA VAL A 10 -22.23 -3.00 -20.65
C VAL A 10 -20.74 -3.33 -20.53
N HIS A 11 -20.26 -4.36 -21.25
CA HIS A 11 -18.84 -4.73 -21.29
C HIS A 11 -18.00 -3.67 -22.01
N ALA A 12 -18.52 -3.09 -23.09
CA ALA A 12 -17.84 -2.02 -23.82
C ALA A 12 -17.62 -0.78 -22.95
N ASN A 13 -18.61 -0.39 -22.14
CA ASN A 13 -18.51 0.77 -21.25
C ASN A 13 -17.56 0.54 -20.06
N ILE A 14 -17.49 -0.68 -19.51
CA ILE A 14 -16.54 -1.02 -18.44
C ILE A 14 -15.11 -1.04 -18.99
N ILE A 15 -14.87 -1.71 -20.12
CA ILE A 15 -13.54 -1.77 -20.74
C ILE A 15 -13.07 -0.36 -21.17
N MET A 16 -13.92 0.44 -21.83
CA MET A 16 -13.55 1.81 -22.21
C MET A 16 -13.33 2.73 -21.00
N SER A 17 -14.14 2.60 -19.95
CA SER A 17 -13.96 3.37 -18.70
C SER A 17 -12.68 2.97 -17.98
N ILE A 18 -12.35 1.67 -17.94
CA ILE A 18 -11.11 1.15 -17.33
C ILE A 18 -9.90 1.56 -18.18
N THR A 19 -9.93 1.47 -19.51
CA THR A 19 -8.78 1.84 -20.35
C THR A 19 -8.48 3.34 -20.32
N PHE A 20 -9.50 4.20 -20.23
CA PHE A 20 -9.30 5.66 -20.22
C PHE A 20 -8.96 6.20 -18.81
N SER A 21 -9.58 5.64 -17.75
CA SER A 21 -9.28 6.06 -16.37
C SER A 21 -8.02 5.43 -15.78
N SER A 22 -7.73 4.15 -16.08
CA SER A 22 -6.58 3.44 -15.51
C SER A 22 -5.23 3.92 -16.05
N TRP A 23 -5.16 4.38 -17.31
CA TRP A 23 -3.89 4.81 -17.90
C TRP A 23 -3.51 6.23 -17.47
N LEU A 24 -4.47 7.15 -17.38
CA LEU A 24 -4.24 8.55 -17.03
C LEU A 24 -4.17 8.79 -15.51
N VAL A 25 -4.98 8.10 -14.70
CA VAL A 25 -5.05 8.38 -13.25
C VAL A 25 -4.03 7.56 -12.47
N ASN A 26 -3.81 6.30 -12.85
CA ASN A 26 -2.98 5.39 -12.05
C ASN A 26 -1.48 5.59 -12.28
N ILE A 27 -1.07 5.78 -13.55
CA ILE A 27 0.34 6.03 -13.90
C ILE A 27 0.74 7.49 -13.65
N CYS A 28 -0.14 8.46 -13.93
CA CYS A 28 0.25 9.87 -13.87
C CYS A 28 -0.19 10.64 -12.62
N CYS A 29 -1.22 10.20 -11.87
CA CYS A 29 -1.80 11.05 -10.80
C CYS A 29 -1.77 10.41 -9.40
N ARG A 30 -1.98 9.09 -9.27
CA ARG A 30 -2.00 8.42 -7.96
C ARG A 30 -0.62 8.35 -7.31
N ASN A 31 0.43 8.09 -8.09
CA ASN A 31 1.80 7.91 -7.58
C ASN A 31 2.67 9.16 -7.81
N LEU A 32 2.06 10.35 -7.93
CA LEU A 32 2.76 11.62 -8.21
C LEU A 32 3.85 11.98 -7.18
N PHE A 33 3.80 11.41 -5.97
CA PHE A 33 4.73 11.69 -4.88
C PHE A 33 5.79 10.59 -4.67
N GLU A 34 5.83 9.55 -5.52
CA GLU A 34 6.67 8.38 -5.27
C GLU A 34 8.13 8.53 -5.74
N LEU A 35 8.90 9.36 -5.04
CA LEU A 35 10.35 9.16 -4.93
C LEU A 35 10.59 8.47 -3.58
N TYR A 36 10.87 7.16 -3.62
CA TYR A 36 11.20 6.28 -2.49
C TYR A 36 10.03 5.77 -1.60
N SER A 37 8.94 5.26 -2.19
CA SER A 37 7.76 4.77 -1.46
C SER A 37 8.07 3.78 -0.32
N LEU A 38 8.95 2.80 -0.52
CA LEU A 38 9.35 1.86 0.55
C LEU A 38 10.18 2.53 1.67
N LEU A 39 11.02 3.51 1.33
CA LEU A 39 11.79 4.26 2.32
C LEU A 39 10.90 5.22 3.11
N TYR A 40 9.88 5.78 2.45
CA TYR A 40 8.85 6.61 3.05
C TYR A 40 7.97 5.81 4.03
N ILE A 41 7.55 4.60 3.65
CA ILE A 41 6.80 3.70 4.53
C ILE A 41 7.66 3.26 5.73
N LEU A 42 8.96 2.98 5.51
CA LEU A 42 9.89 2.65 6.58
C LEU A 42 10.15 3.85 7.51
N LEU A 43 10.21 5.07 6.97
CA LEU A 43 10.23 6.32 7.75
C LEU A 43 8.97 6.46 8.62
N CYS A 44 7.78 6.17 8.08
CA CYS A 44 6.52 6.21 8.84
C CYS A 44 6.47 5.18 9.98
N HIS A 45 7.09 4.01 9.82
CA HIS A 45 7.15 2.99 10.87
C HIS A 45 8.16 3.35 11.97
N LEU A 46 9.22 4.09 11.66
CA LEU A 46 10.32 4.41 12.57
C LEU A 46 10.17 5.77 13.28
N LEU A 47 9.26 6.65 12.84
CA LEU A 47 9.04 7.99 13.42
C LEU A 47 7.64 8.11 14.06
N PRO A 48 7.45 8.88 15.16
CA PRO A 48 6.14 9.18 15.75
C PRO A 48 5.31 10.17 14.95
N PHE A 49 5.87 10.73 13.89
CA PHE A 49 5.23 11.83 13.18
C PHE A 49 4.10 11.30 12.31
N THR A 50 2.89 11.83 12.51
CA THR A 50 1.78 11.67 11.57
C THR A 50 2.13 12.40 10.28
N SER A 51 2.94 11.76 9.43
CA SER A 51 3.15 12.26 8.08
C SER A 51 1.81 12.21 7.33
N PRO A 52 1.53 13.17 6.42
CA PRO A 52 0.37 13.06 5.55
C PRO A 52 0.41 11.72 4.84
N GLN A 53 -0.73 11.04 4.80
CA GLN A 53 -0.91 9.87 3.96
C GLN A 53 -0.49 10.24 2.52
N HIS A 54 0.19 9.34 1.82
CA HIS A 54 0.75 9.60 0.49
C HIS A 54 -0.35 9.95 -0.53
N GLU A 55 -1.58 9.53 -0.25
CA GLU A 55 -2.82 9.89 -0.92
C GLU A 55 -3.13 11.40 -0.79
N ASP A 56 -3.01 11.99 0.41
CA ASP A 56 -3.20 13.43 0.63
C ASP A 56 -2.08 14.28 0.00
N ALA A 57 -0.87 13.75 -0.08
CA ALA A 57 0.21 14.38 -0.84
C ALA A 57 -0.10 14.38 -2.35
N SER A 58 -0.59 13.25 -2.87
CA SER A 58 -0.94 13.09 -4.28
C SER A 58 -2.08 14.00 -4.71
N ARG A 59 -3.08 14.24 -3.85
CA ARG A 59 -4.11 15.26 -4.10
C ARG A 59 -3.55 16.67 -4.23
N ARG A 60 -2.69 17.08 -3.30
CA ARG A 60 -2.06 18.41 -3.32
C ARG A 60 -1.18 18.57 -4.54
N MET A 61 -0.44 17.53 -4.93
CA MET A 61 0.36 17.54 -6.15
C MET A 61 -0.51 17.59 -7.40
N PHE A 62 -1.65 16.89 -7.42
CA PHE A 62 -2.61 16.95 -8.51
C PHE A 62 -3.19 18.37 -8.66
N ASP A 63 -3.65 19.01 -7.57
CA ASP A 63 -4.13 20.39 -7.61
C ASP A 63 -3.02 21.33 -8.13
N HIS A 64 -1.78 21.19 -7.63
CA HIS A 64 -0.63 21.97 -8.09
C HIS A 64 -0.31 21.73 -9.58
N LEU A 65 -0.42 20.51 -10.08
CA LEU A 65 -0.17 20.16 -11.47
C LEU A 65 -1.19 20.83 -12.40
N ILE A 66 -2.47 20.83 -12.01
CA ILE A 66 -3.54 21.48 -12.78
C ILE A 66 -3.35 23.00 -12.81
N GLU A 67 -3.03 23.60 -11.67
CA GLU A 67 -2.91 25.05 -11.53
C GLU A 67 -1.64 25.60 -12.19
N SER A 68 -0.48 25.01 -11.91
CA SER A 68 0.81 25.49 -12.43
C SER A 68 0.94 25.38 -13.95
N ASN A 69 0.22 24.43 -14.55
CA ASN A 69 0.24 24.21 -16.00
C ASN A 69 -1.02 24.76 -16.71
N ASN A 70 -1.90 25.47 -16.00
CA ASN A 70 -3.13 26.06 -16.54
C ASN A 70 -4.05 25.06 -17.29
N LEU A 71 -4.09 23.80 -16.85
CA LEU A 71 -4.75 22.71 -17.58
C LEU A 71 -6.28 22.76 -17.56
N LYS A 72 -6.88 23.65 -16.76
CA LYS A 72 -8.35 23.76 -16.64
C LYS A 72 -9.03 24.02 -18.00
N ALA A 73 -8.40 24.78 -18.89
CA ALA A 73 -8.93 25.05 -20.23
C ALA A 73 -8.91 23.79 -21.11
N ASP A 74 -7.81 23.05 -21.11
CA ASP A 74 -7.66 21.82 -21.89
C ASP A 74 -8.57 20.71 -21.39
N LEU A 75 -8.76 20.58 -20.07
CA LEU A 75 -9.71 19.63 -19.49
C LEU A 75 -11.16 19.92 -19.89
N LYS A 76 -11.56 21.19 -19.88
CA LYS A 76 -12.89 21.60 -20.39
C LYS A 76 -13.02 21.28 -21.89
N LYS A 77 -11.97 21.54 -22.68
CA LYS A 77 -11.94 21.22 -24.11
C LYS A 77 -12.03 19.71 -24.37
N ALA A 78 -11.47 18.89 -23.48
CA ALA A 78 -11.57 17.44 -23.49
C ALA A 78 -12.95 16.91 -23.03
N GLY A 79 -13.87 17.79 -22.62
CA GLY A 79 -15.23 17.45 -22.23
C GLY A 79 -15.43 17.15 -20.75
N LEU A 80 -14.49 17.50 -19.87
CA LEU A 80 -14.67 17.36 -18.42
C LEU A 80 -15.50 18.51 -17.84
N ASP A 81 -16.38 18.17 -16.90
CA ASP A 81 -17.21 19.11 -16.15
C ASP A 81 -16.50 19.55 -14.86
N LEU A 82 -16.07 20.81 -14.83
CA LEU A 82 -15.30 21.38 -13.72
C LEU A 82 -16.19 22.25 -12.81
N PRO A 83 -16.11 22.11 -11.47
CA PRO A 83 -15.07 21.39 -10.70
C PRO A 83 -15.37 19.91 -10.40
N SER A 84 -16.57 19.42 -10.73
CA SER A 84 -17.07 18.10 -10.31
C SER A 84 -16.14 16.94 -10.66
N ASP A 85 -15.57 16.95 -11.86
CA ASP A 85 -14.67 15.89 -12.33
C ASP A 85 -13.31 15.90 -11.62
N LEU A 86 -12.82 17.06 -11.20
CA LEU A 86 -11.57 17.15 -10.43
C LEU A 86 -11.78 16.63 -9.01
N ASP A 87 -12.90 16.95 -8.40
CA ASP A 87 -13.27 16.41 -7.08
C ASP A 87 -13.44 14.88 -7.17
N PHE A 88 -14.10 14.39 -8.22
CA PHE A 88 -14.22 12.96 -8.48
C PHE A 88 -12.85 12.28 -8.63
N ILE A 89 -11.91 12.83 -9.41
CA ILE A 89 -10.56 12.27 -9.55
C ILE A 89 -9.85 12.23 -8.19
N LYS A 90 -9.96 13.29 -7.38
CA LYS A 90 -9.38 13.33 -6.04
C LYS A 90 -9.99 12.28 -5.12
N ASP A 91 -11.30 12.05 -5.19
CA ASP A 91 -11.96 10.99 -4.43
C ASP A 91 -11.49 9.59 -4.86
N LEU A 92 -11.27 9.37 -6.16
CA LEU A 92 -10.72 8.11 -6.69
C LEU A 92 -9.30 7.82 -6.18
N ILE A 93 -8.46 8.84 -6.02
CA ILE A 93 -7.08 8.70 -5.51
C ILE A 93 -7.09 8.21 -4.06
N ILE A 94 -7.92 8.81 -3.20
CA ILE A 94 -8.03 8.42 -1.78
C ILE A 94 -8.80 7.10 -1.60
N GLY A 95 -9.67 6.76 -2.55
CA GLY A 95 -10.64 5.68 -2.38
C GLY A 95 -11.78 6.07 -1.44
N LYS A 96 -12.26 7.30 -1.54
CA LYS A 96 -13.41 7.77 -0.75
C LYS A 96 -14.70 7.16 -1.29
N GLU A 97 -15.60 6.75 -0.39
CA GLU A 97 -16.96 6.34 -0.79
C GLU A 97 -17.71 7.50 -1.47
N PRO A 98 -18.64 7.23 -2.40
CA PRO A 98 -19.38 8.28 -3.07
C PRO A 98 -20.11 9.17 -2.05
N PRO A 99 -20.10 10.50 -2.26
CA PRO A 99 -20.75 11.42 -1.34
C PRO A 99 -22.26 11.12 -1.25
N GLN A 100 -22.82 11.19 -0.03
CA GLN A 100 -24.27 11.09 0.16
C GLN A 100 -25.01 12.31 -0.44
N GLN A 101 -24.36 13.48 -0.38
CA GLN A 101 -24.75 14.76 -1.00
C GLN A 101 -23.44 15.50 -1.37
N GLY A 102 -23.37 16.19 -2.51
CA GLY A 102 -22.20 17.00 -2.89
C GLY A 102 -21.69 16.80 -4.33
N THR A 103 -20.45 17.22 -4.58
CA THR A 103 -19.75 17.13 -5.88
C THR A 103 -19.09 15.77 -6.06
N GLY A 104 -19.02 15.26 -7.31
CA GLY A 104 -18.53 13.91 -7.62
C GLY A 104 -19.54 13.07 -8.41
N ARG A 105 -19.46 11.73 -8.32
CA ARG A 105 -20.40 10.83 -9.00
C ARG A 105 -21.40 10.24 -8.00
N ALA A 106 -22.68 10.25 -8.39
CA ALA A 106 -23.76 9.70 -7.58
C ALA A 106 -23.63 8.18 -7.35
N LYS A 107 -24.34 7.65 -6.34
CA LYS A 107 -24.38 6.22 -5.98
C LYS A 107 -24.65 5.27 -7.15
N ALA A 108 -25.39 5.72 -8.16
CA ALA A 108 -25.64 4.94 -9.39
C ALA A 108 -24.36 4.61 -10.19
N LYS A 109 -23.25 5.30 -9.93
CA LYS A 109 -21.92 5.09 -10.53
C LYS A 109 -20.87 4.69 -9.48
N HIS A 110 -21.29 4.14 -8.34
CA HIS A 110 -20.41 3.73 -7.24
C HIS A 110 -19.26 2.82 -7.71
N PHE A 111 -19.53 1.84 -8.57
CA PHE A 111 -18.53 0.92 -9.15
C PHE A 111 -17.29 1.61 -9.73
N LEU A 112 -17.36 2.90 -10.12
CA LEU A 112 -16.18 3.64 -10.58
C LEU A 112 -15.17 3.91 -9.47
N TYR A 113 -15.63 4.07 -8.23
CA TYR A 113 -14.80 4.26 -7.04
C TYR A 113 -14.04 2.99 -6.64
N GLU A 114 -14.47 1.83 -7.13
CA GLU A 114 -13.83 0.53 -6.89
C GLU A 114 -12.70 0.22 -7.90
N ILE A 115 -12.43 1.10 -8.87
CA ILE A 115 -11.44 0.86 -9.94
C ILE A 115 -10.02 1.24 -9.52
N VAL A 116 -9.83 2.51 -9.10
CA VAL A 116 -8.48 3.09 -8.88
C VAL A 116 -7.93 2.74 -7.50
N THR A 117 -8.71 2.97 -6.45
CA THR A 117 -8.35 2.68 -5.05
C THR A 117 -9.54 2.01 -4.39
N ASN A 118 -9.50 0.68 -4.27
CA ASN A 118 -10.63 -0.09 -3.77
C ASN A 118 -10.47 -0.39 -2.28
N ASN A 119 -10.91 0.53 -1.43
CA ASN A 119 -10.84 0.36 0.03
C ASN A 119 -11.82 -0.70 0.57
N TYR A 120 -12.78 -1.16 -0.24
CA TYR A 120 -13.77 -2.16 0.16
C TYR A 120 -13.24 -3.60 0.04
N SER A 121 -12.67 -3.97 -1.11
CA SER A 121 -12.16 -5.33 -1.38
C SER A 121 -10.63 -5.41 -1.50
N GLY A 122 -9.97 -4.27 -1.70
CA GLY A 122 -8.55 -4.25 -2.04
C GLY A 122 -8.25 -4.79 -3.43
N VAL A 123 -9.22 -4.96 -4.33
CA VAL A 123 -8.98 -5.35 -5.73
C VAL A 123 -9.12 -4.14 -6.63
N ASP A 124 -8.00 -3.62 -7.12
CA ASP A 124 -7.90 -2.40 -7.92
C ASP A 124 -6.81 -2.51 -9.01
N VAL A 125 -6.86 -1.61 -9.98
CA VAL A 125 -5.92 -1.61 -11.12
C VAL A 125 -4.47 -1.31 -10.72
N ASP A 126 -4.25 -0.58 -9.62
CA ASP A 126 -2.91 -0.29 -9.08
C ASP A 126 -2.20 -1.57 -8.69
N LYS A 127 -2.93 -2.45 -8.00
CA LYS A 127 -2.42 -3.75 -7.61
C LYS A 127 -2.13 -4.67 -8.76
N TRP A 128 -2.97 -4.67 -9.79
CA TRP A 128 -2.67 -5.47 -10.96
C TRP A 128 -1.38 -5.03 -11.64
N ASP A 129 -1.17 -3.72 -11.75
CA ASP A 129 0.02 -3.15 -12.36
C ASP A 129 1.28 -3.47 -11.54
N TYR A 130 1.33 -3.12 -10.25
CA TYR A 130 2.55 -3.36 -9.47
C TYR A 130 2.85 -4.86 -9.31
N LEU A 131 1.84 -5.72 -9.16
CA LEU A 131 2.07 -7.16 -9.07
C LEU A 131 2.71 -7.69 -10.36
N ALA A 132 2.21 -7.28 -11.54
CA ALA A 132 2.78 -7.70 -12.81
C ALA A 132 4.18 -7.11 -13.03
N ARG A 133 4.33 -5.81 -12.81
CA ARG A 133 5.56 -5.05 -12.99
C ARG A 133 6.68 -5.57 -12.09
N ASP A 134 6.42 -5.66 -10.79
CA ASP A 134 7.45 -6.01 -9.82
C ASP A 134 7.82 -7.48 -9.90
N CYS A 135 6.86 -8.37 -10.16
CA CYS A 135 7.19 -9.76 -10.46
C CYS A 135 8.13 -9.88 -11.67
N HIS A 136 7.88 -9.14 -12.75
CA HIS A 136 8.73 -9.14 -13.93
C HIS A 136 10.17 -8.70 -13.60
N TYR A 137 10.34 -7.55 -12.93
CA TYR A 137 11.67 -7.01 -12.65
C TYR A 137 12.44 -7.76 -11.55
N LEU A 138 11.74 -8.34 -10.58
CA LEU A 138 12.35 -9.10 -9.48
C LEU A 138 12.54 -10.59 -9.83
N GLY A 139 12.06 -11.04 -10.98
CA GLY A 139 12.14 -12.44 -11.41
C GLY A 139 11.17 -13.39 -10.67
N PHE A 140 10.07 -12.86 -10.12
CA PHE A 140 8.98 -13.70 -9.61
C PHE A 140 7.98 -14.02 -10.71
N LYS A 141 7.32 -15.17 -10.60
CA LYS A 141 6.18 -15.50 -11.44
C LYS A 141 4.92 -14.84 -10.87
N ASN A 142 4.23 -14.03 -11.67
CA ASN A 142 2.87 -13.59 -11.37
C ASN A 142 1.88 -14.60 -11.96
N ASN A 143 1.09 -15.27 -11.10
CA ASN A 143 0.05 -16.20 -11.54
C ASN A 143 -1.32 -15.54 -11.73
N PHE A 144 -1.47 -14.25 -11.35
CA PHE A 144 -2.72 -13.52 -11.52
C PHE A 144 -2.80 -12.89 -12.91
N ASP A 145 -3.83 -13.28 -13.68
CA ASP A 145 -4.13 -12.72 -14.99
C ASP A 145 -5.28 -11.69 -14.90
N PHE A 146 -4.91 -10.42 -14.87
CA PHE A 146 -5.87 -9.32 -14.81
C PHE A 146 -6.68 -9.17 -16.12
N MET A 147 -6.15 -9.59 -17.28
CA MET A 147 -6.90 -9.55 -18.54
C MET A 147 -8.05 -10.55 -18.50
N ARG A 148 -7.81 -11.74 -17.93
CA ARG A 148 -8.87 -12.71 -17.65
C ARG A 148 -9.88 -12.17 -16.64
N TYR A 149 -9.42 -11.53 -15.57
CA TYR A 149 -10.30 -10.91 -14.57
C TYR A 149 -11.28 -9.93 -15.23
N LEU A 150 -10.77 -9.02 -16.08
CA LEU A 150 -11.58 -8.03 -16.81
C LEU A 150 -12.64 -8.66 -17.73
N GLN A 151 -12.39 -9.84 -18.29
CA GLN A 151 -13.38 -10.55 -19.11
C GLN A 151 -14.56 -11.09 -18.29
N PHE A 152 -14.38 -11.27 -16.99
CA PHE A 152 -15.37 -11.88 -16.10
C PHE A 152 -16.04 -10.89 -15.16
N VAL A 153 -15.55 -9.66 -15.05
CA VAL A 153 -16.16 -8.59 -14.26
C VAL A 153 -17.51 -8.17 -14.82
N ARG A 154 -18.47 -7.93 -13.92
CA ARG A 154 -19.76 -7.30 -14.20
C ARG A 154 -20.05 -6.22 -13.16
N VAL A 155 -21.11 -5.44 -13.40
CA VAL A 155 -21.66 -4.52 -12.42
C VAL A 155 -23.06 -5.00 -12.05
N CYS A 156 -23.33 -5.10 -10.75
CA CYS A 156 -24.61 -5.52 -10.19
C CYS A 156 -25.03 -4.56 -9.08
N GLU A 157 -26.34 -4.44 -8.88
CA GLU A 157 -26.89 -3.67 -7.76
C GLU A 157 -26.89 -4.53 -6.50
N ILE A 158 -26.30 -4.00 -5.43
CA ILE A 158 -26.14 -4.61 -4.11
C ILE A 158 -26.41 -3.51 -3.09
N ASP A 159 -27.39 -3.72 -2.20
CA ASP A 159 -27.77 -2.73 -1.18
C ASP A 159 -28.07 -1.33 -1.75
N ASN A 160 -28.76 -1.27 -2.89
CA ASN A 160 -29.07 -0.04 -3.66
C ASN A 160 -27.84 0.71 -4.21
N VAL A 161 -26.73 0.00 -4.36
CA VAL A 161 -25.47 0.54 -4.87
C VAL A 161 -24.96 -0.36 -6.00
N LYS A 162 -24.53 0.24 -7.12
CA LYS A 162 -23.94 -0.53 -8.23
C LYS A 162 -22.47 -0.81 -7.92
N ARG A 163 -22.12 -2.08 -7.71
CA ARG A 163 -20.75 -2.54 -7.38
C ARG A 163 -20.19 -3.47 -8.44
N ILE A 164 -18.86 -3.56 -8.47
CA ILE A 164 -18.13 -4.54 -9.28
C ILE A 164 -18.34 -5.92 -8.67
N ILE A 165 -18.75 -6.88 -9.50
CA ILE A 165 -18.87 -8.28 -9.15
C ILE A 165 -18.08 -9.14 -10.12
N ILE A 166 -17.66 -10.33 -9.67
CA ILE A 166 -16.82 -11.23 -10.45
C ILE A 166 -17.48 -12.59 -10.63
N ARG A 167 -17.04 -13.32 -11.63
CA ARG A 167 -17.49 -14.68 -11.90
C ARG A 167 -17.10 -15.63 -10.76
N ASP A 168 -18.03 -16.44 -10.26
CA ASP A 168 -17.84 -17.44 -9.20
C ASP A 168 -16.56 -18.29 -9.32
N LYS A 169 -16.27 -18.85 -10.50
CA LYS A 169 -15.09 -19.69 -10.75
C LYS A 169 -13.75 -18.96 -10.59
N GLU A 170 -13.74 -17.64 -10.50
CA GLU A 170 -12.53 -16.84 -10.34
C GLU A 170 -12.16 -16.63 -8.85
N ALA A 171 -12.93 -17.18 -7.91
CA ALA A 171 -12.63 -17.08 -6.48
C ALA A 171 -11.22 -17.58 -6.12
N ALA A 172 -10.78 -18.71 -6.67
CA ALA A 172 -9.43 -19.21 -6.47
C ALA A 172 -8.35 -18.26 -7.02
N ASN A 173 -8.59 -17.66 -8.20
CA ASN A 173 -7.66 -16.72 -8.83
C ASN A 173 -7.50 -15.43 -7.99
N LEU A 174 -8.54 -15.02 -7.26
CA LEU A 174 -8.46 -13.91 -6.32
C LEU A 174 -7.57 -14.24 -5.11
N TYR A 175 -7.70 -15.43 -4.53
CA TYR A 175 -6.76 -15.87 -3.48
C TYR A 175 -5.33 -15.93 -4.00
N ASP A 176 -5.11 -16.41 -5.23
CA ASP A 176 -3.78 -16.39 -5.86
C ASP A 176 -3.23 -14.97 -5.99
N MET A 177 -4.06 -13.97 -6.34
CA MET A 177 -3.65 -12.56 -6.38
C MET A 177 -3.13 -12.07 -5.02
N PHE A 178 -3.90 -12.32 -3.95
CA PHE A 178 -3.50 -11.91 -2.60
C PHE A 178 -2.26 -12.67 -2.11
N TYR A 179 -2.11 -13.93 -2.51
CA TYR A 179 -0.90 -14.71 -2.25
C TYR A 179 0.34 -14.13 -2.96
N VAL A 180 0.21 -13.69 -4.22
CA VAL A 180 1.31 -13.03 -4.95
C VAL A 180 1.72 -11.75 -4.23
N ARG A 181 0.74 -10.92 -3.78
CA ARG A 181 1.03 -9.72 -2.96
C ARG A 181 1.80 -10.07 -1.69
N TYR A 182 1.30 -11.03 -0.92
CA TYR A 182 1.97 -11.51 0.30
C TYR A 182 3.41 -11.98 0.00
N SER A 183 3.60 -12.73 -1.10
CA SER A 183 4.90 -13.24 -1.50
C SER A 183 5.89 -12.11 -1.83
N LEU A 184 5.46 -11.09 -2.58
CA LEU A 184 6.28 -9.92 -2.89
C LEU A 184 6.64 -9.12 -1.63
N GLN A 185 5.67 -8.91 -0.73
CA GLN A 185 5.93 -8.25 0.56
C GLN A 185 7.01 -8.99 1.35
N ARG A 186 6.86 -10.31 1.51
CA ARG A 186 7.77 -11.12 2.32
C ARG A 186 9.17 -11.25 1.70
N ARG A 187 9.25 -11.43 0.38
CA ARG A 187 10.50 -11.80 -0.29
C ARG A 187 11.27 -10.60 -0.86
N ALA A 188 10.59 -9.49 -1.15
CA ALA A 188 11.21 -8.31 -1.75
C ALA A 188 11.03 -7.06 -0.88
N TYR A 189 9.79 -6.56 -0.74
CA TYR A 189 9.57 -5.23 -0.15
C TYR A 189 10.02 -5.12 1.31
N GLN A 190 9.75 -6.17 2.09
CA GLN A 190 10.17 -6.30 3.48
C GLN A 190 11.34 -7.27 3.60
N HIS A 191 12.25 -7.32 2.64
CA HIS A 191 13.40 -8.22 2.73
C HIS A 191 14.35 -7.80 3.88
N LYS A 192 14.70 -8.74 4.76
CA LYS A 192 15.50 -8.47 5.99
C LYS A 192 16.83 -7.75 5.72
N VAL A 193 17.47 -8.02 4.59
CA VAL A 193 18.75 -7.38 4.24
C VAL A 193 18.54 -5.91 3.88
N PHE A 194 17.44 -5.57 3.20
CA PHE A 194 17.13 -4.18 2.89
C PHE A 194 16.94 -3.36 4.17
N SER A 195 16.09 -3.85 5.09
CA SER A 195 15.90 -3.23 6.41
C SER A 195 17.22 -3.11 7.16
N CYS A 196 18.04 -4.17 7.20
CA CYS A 196 19.36 -4.14 7.82
C CYS A 196 20.28 -3.08 7.21
N CYS A 197 20.34 -2.98 5.87
CA CYS A 197 21.15 -1.97 5.18
C CYS A 197 20.68 -0.55 5.50
N VAL A 198 19.37 -0.30 5.52
CA VAL A 198 18.81 1.02 5.85
C VAL A 198 19.18 1.40 7.29
N ILE A 199 19.03 0.46 8.23
CA ILE A 199 19.36 0.65 9.65
C ILE A 199 20.87 0.87 9.83
N LYS A 200 21.72 -0.05 9.33
CA LYS A 200 23.19 0.03 9.49
C LYS A 200 23.78 1.30 8.87
N LYS A 201 23.35 1.67 7.67
CA LYS A 201 23.86 2.86 6.95
C LYS A 201 23.29 4.17 7.48
N GLY A 202 22.30 4.11 8.38
CA GLY A 202 21.59 5.27 8.92
C GLY A 202 20.96 6.10 7.82
N ILE A 203 20.44 5.47 6.76
CA ILE A 203 19.91 6.18 5.57
C ILE A 203 18.78 7.12 5.99
N VAL A 204 17.89 6.64 6.86
CA VAL A 204 16.80 7.42 7.46
C VAL A 204 17.35 8.64 8.21
N TYR A 205 18.34 8.45 9.09
CA TYR A 205 18.97 9.54 9.82
C TYR A 205 19.62 10.57 8.88
N LYS A 206 20.32 10.11 7.84
CA LYS A 206 20.95 10.98 6.84
C LYS A 206 19.95 11.75 6.00
N LEU A 207 18.80 11.17 5.66
CA LEU A 207 17.76 11.87 4.91
C LEU A 207 17.06 12.93 5.77
N LEU A 208 16.78 12.62 7.04
CA LEU A 208 16.12 13.54 7.97
C LEU A 208 17.03 14.70 8.40
N PHE A 209 18.34 14.44 8.57
CA PHE A 209 19.24 15.38 9.22
C PHE A 209 20.49 15.76 8.41
N GLY A 210 20.70 15.13 7.26
CA GLY A 210 21.87 15.34 6.39
C GLY A 210 21.65 16.33 5.25
N GLY A 211 20.46 16.91 5.09
CA GLY A 211 20.13 17.92 4.08
C GLY A 211 20.78 19.30 4.28
N GLY A 212 21.99 19.36 4.82
CA GLY A 212 22.77 20.58 5.00
C GLY A 212 23.91 20.66 3.99
N GLY A 213 23.63 20.90 2.72
CA GLY A 213 24.71 21.06 1.73
C GLY A 213 24.32 20.93 0.26
N GLY A 214 23.15 21.42 -0.16
CA GLY A 214 22.79 21.47 -1.58
C GLY A 214 22.17 22.82 -1.90
N GLY A 215 22.96 23.74 -2.44
CA GLY A 215 22.47 24.99 -3.02
C GLY A 215 21.67 24.71 -4.28
N GLY A 216 20.38 24.43 -4.14
CA GLY A 216 19.40 24.52 -5.23
C GLY A 216 18.67 25.84 -5.11
N GLY A 217 18.89 26.75 -6.06
CA GLY A 217 18.26 28.07 -6.07
C GLY A 217 16.74 27.99 -6.22
N GLY A 218 16.02 28.38 -5.17
CA GLY A 218 14.59 28.67 -5.21
C GLY A 218 14.18 29.34 -3.90
N GLY A 219 13.77 30.62 -3.98
CA GLY A 219 13.01 31.38 -2.98
C GLY A 219 13.52 31.42 -1.53
N GLY A 220 14.01 32.57 -1.07
CA GLY A 220 14.50 32.78 0.31
C GLY A 220 13.44 32.61 1.42
N GLY A 221 13.82 31.87 2.46
CA GLY A 221 13.05 31.50 3.69
C GLY A 221 12.48 30.08 3.58
N PRO A 222 12.52 29.14 4.58
CA PRO A 222 12.72 29.20 6.04
C PRO A 222 13.80 28.20 6.53
N ILE A 223 15.05 28.34 6.09
CA ILE A 223 16.11 27.33 6.34
C ILE A 223 16.76 27.46 7.74
N THR A 224 16.60 28.60 8.42
CA THR A 224 17.23 28.84 9.74
C THR A 224 16.41 28.30 10.91
N HIS A 225 15.07 28.23 10.82
CA HIS A 225 14.22 27.70 11.89
C HIS A 225 14.30 26.16 12.02
N MET A 226 14.40 25.46 10.89
CA MET A 226 14.55 23.99 10.85
C MET A 226 15.86 23.45 11.47
N LYS A 227 16.90 24.28 11.62
CA LYS A 227 18.20 23.85 12.19
C LYS A 227 18.15 23.61 13.70
N ASN A 228 17.33 24.38 14.43
CA ASN A 228 17.17 24.24 15.88
C ASN A 228 16.12 23.17 16.22
N GLU A 229 15.02 23.12 15.46
CA GLU A 229 14.03 22.03 15.53
C GLU A 229 14.69 20.67 15.23
N GLY A 230 15.58 20.59 14.24
CA GLY A 230 16.33 19.38 13.93
C GLY A 230 17.28 18.88 15.04
N LYS A 231 17.62 19.69 16.05
CA LYS A 231 18.39 19.24 17.23
C LYS A 231 17.48 18.71 18.34
N GLU A 232 16.34 19.36 18.59
CA GLU A 232 15.30 18.86 19.50
C GLU A 232 14.67 17.57 18.95
N LEU A 233 14.30 17.55 17.66
CA LEU A 233 13.81 16.35 16.95
C LEU A 233 14.83 15.20 16.93
N LYS A 234 16.14 15.49 16.94
CA LYS A 234 17.17 14.43 17.11
C LYS A 234 17.11 13.82 18.50
N LYS A 235 16.87 14.63 19.54
CA LYS A 235 16.72 14.19 20.92
C LYS A 235 15.39 13.46 21.11
N GLU A 236 14.29 14.00 20.62
CA GLU A 236 12.96 13.39 20.67
C GLU A 236 12.90 12.11 19.85
N LEU A 237 13.51 12.03 18.67
CA LEU A 237 13.54 10.79 17.89
C LEU A 237 14.44 9.74 18.55
N ALA A 238 15.58 10.15 19.13
CA ALA A 238 16.41 9.25 19.91
C ALA A 238 15.66 8.75 21.16
N SER A 239 14.93 9.63 21.85
CA SER A 239 14.05 9.28 22.98
C SER A 239 12.91 8.36 22.54
N TYR A 240 12.25 8.66 21.42
CA TYR A 240 11.13 7.90 20.86
C TYR A 240 11.52 6.50 20.39
N LEU A 241 12.68 6.36 19.75
CA LEU A 241 13.26 5.06 19.40
C LEU A 241 13.65 4.28 20.66
N CYS A 242 13.95 4.96 21.77
CA CYS A 242 14.16 4.36 23.09
C CYS A 242 12.85 4.09 23.87
N GLU A 243 11.75 4.78 23.56
CA GLU A 243 10.46 4.76 24.29
C GLU A 243 9.38 3.84 23.69
N ARG A 244 9.56 3.35 22.45
CA ARG A 244 8.82 2.16 22.00
C ARG A 244 9.18 0.98 22.92
N PRO A 245 8.38 -0.11 23.00
CA PRO A 245 8.68 -1.25 23.87
C PRO A 245 9.87 -2.03 23.29
N VAL A 246 11.03 -1.38 23.35
CA VAL A 246 12.34 -1.91 23.54
C VAL A 246 12.21 -2.67 24.85
N GLU A 247 11.91 -3.96 24.77
CA GLU A 247 12.44 -4.80 25.83
C GLU A 247 13.95 -4.71 25.68
N TYR A 248 14.48 -3.74 26.41
CA TYR A 248 15.88 -3.64 26.77
C TYR A 248 16.21 -5.02 27.28
N ILE A 249 16.85 -5.82 26.45
CA ILE A 249 17.67 -6.91 26.98
C ILE A 249 18.73 -6.15 27.78
N PRO A 250 18.68 -6.15 29.12
CA PRO A 250 19.67 -5.47 29.91
C PRO A 250 20.94 -6.31 29.76
N TRP A 251 21.83 -5.90 28.85
CA TRP A 251 23.16 -6.47 28.84
C TRP A 251 24.01 -5.68 29.83
N ASN A 252 24.19 -6.25 31.02
CA ASN A 252 25.13 -5.77 32.02
C ASN A 252 26.54 -6.21 31.59
N SER A 253 27.09 -5.54 30.57
CA SER A 253 28.51 -5.64 30.25
C SER A 253 29.29 -4.87 31.30
N MET A 254 30.12 -5.55 32.09
CA MET A 254 31.24 -4.92 32.78
C MET A 254 32.30 -4.45 31.76
N ALA A 255 31.94 -3.53 30.87
CA ALA A 255 32.81 -2.78 29.96
C ALA A 255 31.91 -1.84 29.15
N GLY A 256 32.20 -0.54 29.17
CA GLY A 256 31.32 0.55 28.76
C GLY A 256 31.06 0.73 27.26
N ASP A 257 30.85 -0.34 26.51
CA ASP A 257 30.49 -0.28 25.09
C ASP A 257 28.96 -0.38 24.91
N VAL A 258 28.36 0.70 24.38
CA VAL A 258 26.93 0.76 24.09
C VAL A 258 26.62 -0.08 22.85
N VAL A 259 25.98 -1.23 23.03
CA VAL A 259 25.50 -2.09 21.93
C VAL A 259 24.17 -1.57 21.39
N PHE A 260 24.13 -1.18 20.11
CA PHE A 260 22.90 -0.77 19.44
C PHE A 260 22.18 -1.98 18.83
N VAL A 261 21.10 -2.42 19.48
CA VAL A 261 20.19 -3.46 19.01
C VAL A 261 18.89 -2.83 18.54
N PHE A 262 18.47 -3.14 17.31
CA PHE A 262 17.21 -2.66 16.74
C PHE A 262 16.25 -3.83 16.61
N HIS A 263 14.98 -3.63 16.97
CA HIS A 263 13.93 -4.57 16.64
C HIS A 263 12.91 -3.95 15.68
N ASP A 264 12.47 -4.73 14.71
CA ASP A 264 11.50 -4.35 13.68
C ASP A 264 10.34 -5.33 13.73
N VAL A 265 9.11 -4.83 13.83
CA VAL A 265 7.90 -5.64 13.82
C VAL A 265 7.21 -5.42 12.49
N VAL A 266 7.27 -6.43 11.63
CA VAL A 266 6.70 -6.39 10.29
C VAL A 266 5.41 -7.21 10.28
N SER A 267 4.31 -6.61 9.85
CA SER A 267 3.06 -7.34 9.59
C SER A 267 2.95 -7.72 8.11
N PHE A 268 2.49 -8.93 7.86
CA PHE A 268 2.19 -9.47 6.54
C PHE A 268 0.73 -9.89 6.52
N ASP A 269 0.01 -9.42 5.51
CA ASP A 269 -1.41 -9.71 5.38
C ASP A 269 -1.86 -9.85 3.93
N TYR A 270 -3.13 -10.16 3.73
CA TYR A 270 -3.78 -10.16 2.41
C TYR A 270 -4.36 -8.78 2.03
N GLY A 271 -3.93 -7.71 2.71
CA GLY A 271 -4.38 -6.34 2.48
C GLY A 271 -5.49 -5.87 3.41
N MET A 272 -5.96 -6.74 4.31
CA MET A 272 -7.05 -6.45 5.26
C MET A 272 -6.78 -6.97 6.68
N LYS A 273 -5.52 -6.93 7.11
CA LYS A 273 -5.09 -7.45 8.42
C LYS A 273 -5.57 -8.89 8.63
N GLU A 274 -6.26 -9.17 9.73
CA GLU A 274 -6.78 -10.49 10.09
C GLU A 274 -7.95 -10.98 9.22
N ASN A 275 -8.55 -10.10 8.41
CA ASN A 275 -9.74 -10.41 7.63
C ASN A 275 -9.39 -11.03 6.27
N ASP A 276 -10.23 -11.96 5.83
CA ASP A 276 -10.19 -12.50 4.46
C ASP A 276 -10.75 -11.45 3.48
N PRO A 277 -9.94 -10.88 2.57
CA PRO A 277 -10.44 -9.88 1.63
C PRO A 277 -11.45 -10.44 0.63
N VAL A 278 -11.47 -11.76 0.39
CA VAL A 278 -12.43 -12.39 -0.52
C VAL A 278 -13.86 -12.34 0.03
N ASN A 279 -14.03 -12.22 1.36
CA ASN A 279 -15.36 -12.04 1.97
C ASN A 279 -16.04 -10.73 1.53
N ASN A 280 -15.25 -9.71 1.17
CA ASN A 280 -15.74 -8.42 0.66
C ASN A 280 -15.88 -8.41 -0.87
N ILE A 281 -15.83 -9.58 -1.52
CA ILE A 281 -15.99 -9.70 -2.96
C ILE A 281 -17.32 -10.40 -3.25
N HIS A 282 -18.10 -9.79 -4.15
CA HIS A 282 -19.36 -10.34 -4.62
C HIS A 282 -19.19 -11.08 -5.94
N PHE A 283 -19.88 -12.22 -6.05
CA PHE A 283 -19.78 -13.15 -7.15
C PHE A 283 -21.11 -13.32 -7.88
N TYR A 284 -21.07 -13.73 -9.15
CA TYR A 284 -22.24 -14.21 -9.90
C TYR A 284 -22.02 -15.58 -10.55
N SER A 285 -23.15 -16.26 -10.79
CA SER A 285 -23.19 -17.60 -11.40
C SER A 285 -23.55 -17.54 -12.88
N LYS A 286 -23.44 -18.66 -13.62
CA LYS A 286 -23.61 -18.64 -15.11
C LYS A 286 -25.08 -18.69 -15.44
N HIS A 287 -25.80 -19.32 -14.53
CA HIS A 287 -27.23 -19.49 -14.55
C HIS A 287 -27.95 -18.19 -14.21
N ASP A 288 -27.35 -17.36 -13.34
CA ASP A 288 -27.89 -16.03 -13.00
C ASP A 288 -26.75 -15.01 -12.89
N VAL A 289 -26.68 -14.13 -13.90
CA VAL A 289 -25.63 -13.10 -14.04
C VAL A 289 -25.96 -11.78 -13.37
N ASN A 290 -27.20 -11.60 -12.91
CA ASN A 290 -27.69 -10.36 -12.30
C ASN A 290 -27.91 -10.53 -10.78
N LYS A 291 -27.65 -11.72 -10.24
CA LYS A 291 -27.73 -12.01 -8.82
C LYS A 291 -26.32 -12.14 -8.25
N SER A 292 -26.03 -11.30 -7.26
CA SER A 292 -24.79 -11.38 -6.50
C SER A 292 -24.93 -12.35 -5.32
N PHE A 293 -23.81 -12.94 -4.90
CA PHE A 293 -23.67 -13.69 -3.66
C PHE A 293 -22.22 -13.65 -3.18
N SER A 294 -21.98 -13.92 -1.90
CA SER A 294 -20.64 -14.08 -1.34
C SER A 294 -20.23 -15.55 -1.34
N ILE A 295 -18.93 -15.81 -1.53
CA ILE A 295 -18.34 -17.14 -1.44
C ILE A 295 -17.48 -17.17 -0.20
N THR A 296 -17.70 -18.16 0.66
CA THR A 296 -16.91 -18.38 1.87
C THR A 296 -15.69 -19.26 1.54
N LYS A 297 -14.61 -19.08 2.30
CA LYS A 297 -13.33 -19.79 2.10
C LYS A 297 -13.47 -21.31 1.98
N ASP A 298 -14.32 -21.93 2.80
CA ASP A 298 -14.61 -23.36 2.81
C ASP A 298 -15.19 -23.89 1.49
N LYS A 299 -15.91 -23.03 0.75
CA LYS A 299 -16.44 -23.36 -0.58
C LYS A 299 -15.40 -23.25 -1.69
N VAL A 300 -14.28 -22.59 -1.44
CA VAL A 300 -13.19 -22.45 -2.42
C VAL A 300 -12.18 -23.58 -2.27
N SER A 301 -11.58 -23.72 -1.09
CA SER A 301 -10.64 -24.81 -0.81
C SER A 301 -10.29 -24.88 0.68
N LEU A 302 -10.17 -26.11 1.20
CA LEU A 302 -9.66 -26.38 2.55
C LEU A 302 -8.15 -26.15 2.68
N LEU A 303 -7.43 -25.94 1.57
CA LEU A 303 -5.99 -25.68 1.54
C LEU A 303 -5.65 -24.18 1.60
N LEU A 304 -6.64 -23.31 1.77
CA LEU A 304 -6.45 -21.88 1.95
C LEU A 304 -5.95 -21.56 3.37
N PRO A 305 -5.27 -20.42 3.59
CA PRO A 305 -4.78 -20.05 4.92
C PRO A 305 -5.89 -20.02 5.97
N GLU A 306 -5.59 -20.49 7.18
CA GLU A 306 -6.51 -20.35 8.32
C GLU A 306 -6.53 -18.91 8.83
N THR A 307 -5.37 -18.27 8.87
CA THR A 307 -5.17 -16.88 9.30
C THR A 307 -4.65 -16.01 8.15
N PHE A 308 -5.04 -14.74 8.15
CA PHE A 308 -4.70 -13.78 7.09
C PHE A 308 -3.70 -12.70 7.52
N GLU A 309 -3.35 -12.64 8.82
CA GLU A 309 -2.29 -11.78 9.34
C GLU A 309 -1.17 -12.63 9.97
N GLN A 310 0.07 -12.25 9.69
CA GLN A 310 1.26 -12.77 10.34
C GLN A 310 2.17 -11.61 10.75
N LYS A 311 2.67 -11.63 12.00
CA LYS A 311 3.70 -10.67 12.47
C LYS A 311 5.05 -11.36 12.58
N LEU A 312 6.10 -10.71 12.08
CA LEU A 312 7.49 -11.12 12.26
C LEU A 312 8.22 -10.08 13.08
N VAL A 313 8.91 -10.54 14.12
CA VAL A 313 9.86 -9.72 14.88
C VAL A 313 11.26 -10.02 14.36
N ARG A 314 12.01 -8.98 14.02
CA ARG A 314 13.39 -9.09 13.54
C ARG A 314 14.30 -8.28 14.45
N VAL A 315 15.46 -8.83 14.77
CA VAL A 315 16.49 -8.15 15.55
C VAL A 315 17.72 -7.93 14.68
N TYR A 316 18.28 -6.71 14.73
CA TYR A 316 19.49 -6.33 14.02
C TYR A 316 20.53 -5.81 15.00
N CYS A 317 21.76 -6.28 14.85
CA CYS A 317 22.93 -5.77 15.55
C CYS A 317 23.82 -5.00 14.58
N LYS A 318 24.30 -3.82 15.00
CA LYS A 318 25.25 -3.03 14.22
C LYS A 318 26.69 -3.56 14.34
N LEU A 319 27.02 -4.18 15.47
CA LEU A 319 28.36 -4.69 15.75
C LEU A 319 28.62 -5.99 14.97
N GLU A 320 29.82 -6.10 14.43
CA GLU A 320 30.29 -7.24 13.63
C GLU A 320 31.13 -8.22 14.46
N ASP A 321 30.96 -8.17 15.77
CA ASP A 321 31.61 -9.06 16.73
C ASP A 321 30.77 -10.34 16.92
N ASP A 322 31.40 -11.49 16.71
CA ASP A 322 30.74 -12.80 16.73
C ASP A 322 30.21 -13.18 18.12
N ASP A 323 30.94 -12.83 19.19
CA ASP A 323 30.55 -13.13 20.57
C ASP A 323 29.32 -12.31 20.98
N ILE A 324 29.28 -11.03 20.59
CA ILE A 324 28.13 -10.16 20.77
C ILE A 324 26.93 -10.66 19.97
N GLN A 325 27.13 -11.06 18.70
CA GLN A 325 26.03 -11.57 17.86
C GLN A 325 25.47 -12.89 18.39
N MET A 326 26.32 -13.79 18.85
CA MET A 326 25.91 -15.05 19.48
C MET A 326 25.09 -14.78 20.74
N THR A 327 25.57 -13.87 21.59
CA THR A 327 24.87 -13.46 22.82
C THR A 327 23.50 -12.87 22.55
N ILE A 328 23.38 -11.94 21.59
CA ILE A 328 22.09 -11.34 21.19
C ILE A 328 21.14 -12.41 20.65
N THR A 329 21.67 -13.32 19.82
CA THR A 329 20.88 -14.41 19.25
C THR A 329 20.29 -15.31 20.34
N GLU A 330 21.10 -15.69 21.33
CA GLU A 330 20.67 -16.56 22.41
C GLU A 330 19.63 -15.87 23.29
N ARG A 331 19.85 -14.60 23.62
CA ARG A 331 18.88 -13.85 24.42
C ARG A 331 17.57 -13.60 23.69
N PHE A 332 17.61 -13.36 22.38
CA PHE A 332 16.40 -13.24 21.57
C PHE A 332 15.62 -14.56 21.52
N ARG A 333 16.30 -15.72 21.48
CA ARG A 333 15.64 -17.03 21.57
C ARG A 333 14.93 -17.21 22.91
N GLN A 334 15.61 -16.92 24.03
CA GLN A 334 15.02 -16.97 25.37
C GLN A 334 13.76 -16.10 25.45
N TRP A 335 13.85 -14.86 24.98
CA TRP A 335 12.71 -13.95 24.91
C TRP A 335 11.53 -14.52 24.09
N CYS A 336 11.81 -15.16 22.95
CA CYS A 336 10.79 -15.82 22.14
C CYS A 336 10.15 -17.02 22.84
N GLU A 337 10.89 -17.75 23.70
CA GLU A 337 10.40 -18.89 24.45
C GLU A 337 9.54 -18.46 25.65
N GLU A 338 9.98 -17.45 26.39
CA GLU A 338 9.21 -16.82 27.47
C GLU A 338 7.85 -16.35 26.95
N ARG A 339 7.81 -15.69 25.79
CA ARG A 339 6.54 -15.23 25.19
C ARG A 339 5.68 -16.33 24.62
N ARG A 340 6.25 -17.40 24.05
CA ARG A 340 5.47 -18.56 23.61
C ARG A 340 4.83 -19.29 24.77
N SER A 341 5.54 -19.41 25.89
CA SER A 341 5.06 -20.06 27.11
C SER A 341 3.95 -19.25 27.81
N ASN A 342 3.89 -17.94 27.58
CA ASN A 342 2.90 -17.02 28.11
C ASN A 342 1.73 -16.73 27.14
N MET A 343 1.70 -17.34 25.95
CA MET A 343 0.51 -17.29 25.10
C MET A 343 -0.50 -18.34 25.58
N PRO A 344 -1.78 -17.96 25.76
CA PRO A 344 -2.83 -18.87 26.24
C PRO A 344 -3.14 -20.02 25.28
#